data_AF-A0A970CEB9-F1
#
_entry.id   AF-A0A970CEB9-F1
#
_cell.length_a   1.000
_cell.length_b   1.000
_cell.length_c   1.000
_cell.angle_alpha   90.00
_cell.angle_beta   90.00
_cell.angle_gamma   90.00
#
_symmetry.space_group_name_H-M   'P 1'
#
loop_
_entity.id
_entity.type
_entity.pdbx_description
1 polymer ?
#
loop_
_entity_poly.entity_id
_entity_poly.type
_entity_poly.pdbx_seq_one_letter_code
_entity_poly.pdbx_strand_id
1 'polypeptide(L)'
;AKHIADRPEGGTKDFSAVVELAKKCAPPQEIESGKIVGGFAHNQVMVLADKVIAAVKSGAIKRFVVMAGCDGRQKARTYFTEVAENLPRDTVILTAGCAKYRYNKLPLGDIGGIPRVLDAGQCNDSYSLAVIALKLKEAFGLNDINELPVSYDIAWYEQKAVAVLLALLFLGVKGIRLGPTLPAFLSPNVASVLVDRFNIKPIGTVEGDIAAMMAGN
;
A
#
# COMPACT_ATOMS: atom_id res chain seq x y z
N ALA A 1 23.00 -11.94 -18.00
CA ALA A 1 23.17 -12.04 -16.53
C ALA A 1 23.55 -13.48 -16.19
N LYS A 2 24.44 -13.71 -15.21
CA LYS A 2 24.72 -15.07 -14.72
C LYS A 2 23.49 -15.59 -13.97
N HIS A 3 23.09 -16.83 -14.24
CA HIS A 3 21.96 -17.48 -13.57
C HIS A 3 22.46 -18.29 -12.37
N ILE A 4 21.80 -18.18 -11.22
CA ILE A 4 22.00 -19.06 -10.06
C ILE A 4 20.90 -20.10 -10.09
N ALA A 5 21.30 -21.35 -10.34
CA ALA A 5 20.40 -22.49 -10.44
C ALA A 5 19.53 -22.66 -9.18
N ASP A 6 18.48 -23.45 -9.32
CA ASP A 6 17.64 -23.78 -8.19
C ASP A 6 18.37 -24.61 -7.14
N ARG A 7 17.92 -24.48 -5.90
CA ARG A 7 18.42 -25.31 -4.81
C ARG A 7 17.99 -26.76 -5.06
N PRO A 8 18.81 -27.76 -4.72
CA PRO A 8 18.34 -29.13 -4.64
C PRO A 8 17.34 -29.26 -3.49
N GLU A 9 16.56 -30.35 -3.50
CA GLU A 9 15.67 -30.69 -2.40
C GLU A 9 16.44 -30.81 -1.08
N GLY A 10 15.94 -30.19 -0.02
CA GLY A 10 16.63 -30.11 1.27
C GLY A 10 17.91 -29.27 1.31
N GLY A 11 18.36 -28.68 0.19
CA GLY A 11 19.60 -27.90 0.12
C GLY A 11 19.39 -26.40 -0.07
N THR A 12 20.50 -25.72 -0.40
CA THR A 12 20.57 -24.26 -0.62
C THR A 12 21.07 -23.92 -2.02
N LYS A 13 20.77 -22.71 -2.51
CA LYS A 13 21.43 -22.18 -3.71
C LYS A 13 22.90 -21.90 -3.42
N ASP A 14 23.76 -22.01 -4.43
CA ASP A 14 25.16 -21.61 -4.34
C ASP A 14 25.34 -20.14 -4.78
N PHE A 15 25.73 -19.29 -3.83
CA PHE A 15 26.02 -17.87 -4.06
C PHE A 15 27.52 -17.55 -4.04
N SER A 16 28.41 -18.54 -3.96
CA SER A 16 29.87 -18.37 -3.86
C SER A 16 30.43 -17.43 -4.94
N ALA A 17 30.00 -17.61 -6.19
CA ALA A 17 30.42 -16.79 -7.32
C ALA A 17 30.05 -15.29 -7.18
N VAL A 18 28.93 -14.97 -6.52
CA VAL A 18 28.51 -13.58 -6.26
C VAL A 18 29.36 -12.97 -5.15
N VAL A 19 29.66 -13.74 -4.11
CA VAL A 19 30.53 -13.31 -3.00
C VAL A 19 31.95 -13.03 -3.49
N GLU A 20 32.53 -13.91 -4.29
CA GLU A 20 33.88 -13.73 -4.85
C GLU A 20 33.98 -12.55 -5.82
N LEU A 21 32.89 -12.25 -6.54
CA LEU A 21 32.82 -11.04 -7.35
C LEU A 21 32.75 -9.79 -6.46
N ALA A 22 31.89 -9.80 -5.43
CA ALA A 22 31.68 -8.65 -4.55
C ALA A 22 32.96 -8.21 -3.83
N LYS A 23 33.84 -9.15 -3.43
CA LYS A 23 35.16 -8.85 -2.82
C LYS A 23 36.10 -8.05 -3.73
N LYS A 24 35.88 -8.07 -5.05
CA LYS A 24 36.68 -7.36 -6.06
C LYS A 24 36.03 -6.05 -6.52
N CYS A 25 34.82 -5.76 -6.06
CA CYS A 25 34.11 -4.54 -6.39
C CYS A 25 34.48 -3.42 -5.41
N ALA A 26 34.42 -2.18 -5.88
CA ALA A 26 34.44 -1.02 -5.00
C ALA A 26 33.18 -1.03 -4.09
N PRO A 27 33.26 -0.42 -2.89
CA PRO A 27 32.07 -0.22 -2.06
C PRO A 27 31.03 0.64 -2.80
N PRO A 28 29.73 0.54 -2.46
CA PRO A 28 28.70 1.37 -3.04
C PRO A 28 28.98 2.86 -2.84
N GLN A 29 28.74 3.67 -3.87
CA GLN A 29 28.73 5.12 -3.74
C GLN A 29 27.45 5.56 -3.02
N GLU A 30 27.58 6.37 -1.97
CA GLU A 30 26.44 6.92 -1.25
C GLU A 30 25.61 7.81 -2.19
N ILE A 31 24.29 7.58 -2.21
CA ILE A 31 23.33 8.37 -3.01
C ILE A 31 22.35 9.17 -2.14
N GLU A 32 22.19 8.77 -0.87
CA GLU A 32 21.32 9.39 0.12
C GLU A 32 21.73 8.93 1.52
N SER A 33 21.33 9.67 2.55
CA SER A 33 21.48 9.29 3.96
C SER A 33 20.15 9.46 4.70
N GLY A 34 19.97 8.72 5.81
CA GLY A 34 18.74 8.76 6.60
C GLY A 34 18.24 7.39 7.03
N LYS A 35 16.96 7.30 7.37
CA LYS A 35 16.31 6.07 7.85
C LYS A 35 14.90 5.97 7.27
N ILE A 36 14.45 4.75 7.03
CA ILE A 36 13.06 4.43 6.67
C ILE A 36 12.52 3.51 7.77
N VAL A 37 11.36 3.85 8.31
CA VAL A 37 10.65 3.04 9.31
C VAL A 37 9.63 2.16 8.60
N GLY A 38 9.56 0.88 8.99
CA GLY A 38 8.61 -0.09 8.45
C GLY A 38 8.48 -1.31 9.38
N GLY A 39 7.78 -2.35 8.92
CA GLY A 39 7.56 -3.57 9.72
C GLY A 39 6.19 -3.62 10.39
N PHE A 40 5.22 -2.84 9.91
CA PHE A 40 3.85 -2.79 10.41
C PHE A 40 2.96 -3.85 9.74
N ALA A 41 3.45 -5.09 9.68
CA ALA A 41 2.63 -6.24 9.28
C ALA A 41 1.55 -6.52 10.34
N HIS A 42 0.60 -7.41 10.03
CA HIS A 42 -0.59 -7.62 10.86
C HIS A 42 -0.27 -7.86 12.34
N ASN A 43 0.71 -8.70 12.67
CA ASN A 43 1.03 -9.01 14.07
C ASN A 43 1.50 -7.76 14.84
N GLN A 44 2.40 -6.97 14.26
CA GLN A 44 2.88 -5.74 14.88
C GLN A 44 1.76 -4.69 15.04
N VAL A 45 0.86 -4.58 14.06
CA VAL A 45 -0.29 -3.68 14.16
C VAL A 45 -1.31 -4.18 15.19
N MET A 46 -1.51 -5.49 15.33
CA MET A 46 -2.37 -6.05 16.38
C MET A 46 -1.86 -5.74 17.78
N VAL A 47 -0.54 -5.76 18.00
CA VAL A 47 0.06 -5.31 19.27
C VAL A 47 -0.23 -3.83 19.55
N LEU A 48 -0.41 -3.02 18.51
CA LEU A 48 -0.74 -1.59 18.61
C LEU A 48 -2.25 -1.30 18.49
N ALA A 49 -3.11 -2.33 18.41
CA ALA A 49 -4.52 -2.18 18.07
C ALA A 49 -5.25 -1.23 19.01
N ASP A 50 -5.07 -1.37 20.33
CA ASP A 50 -5.72 -0.51 21.33
C ASP A 50 -5.34 0.96 21.14
N LYS A 51 -4.06 1.24 20.85
CA LYS A 51 -3.56 2.58 20.57
C LYS A 51 -4.15 3.16 19.29
N VAL A 52 -4.22 2.34 18.23
CA VAL A 52 -4.82 2.73 16.94
C VAL A 52 -6.32 3.00 17.10
N ILE A 53 -7.05 2.11 17.76
CA ILE A 53 -8.48 2.26 18.03
C ILE A 53 -8.74 3.50 18.87
N ALA A 54 -7.95 3.75 19.92
CA ALA A 54 -8.07 4.96 20.73
C ALA A 54 -7.83 6.23 19.92
N ALA A 55 -6.82 6.24 19.03
CA ALA A 55 -6.53 7.38 18.17
C ALA A 55 -7.64 7.66 17.15
N VAL A 56 -8.31 6.61 16.65
CA VAL A 56 -9.50 6.77 15.79
C VAL A 56 -10.69 7.30 16.60
N LYS A 57 -10.97 6.71 17.78
CA LYS A 57 -12.09 7.13 18.64
C LYS A 57 -11.95 8.56 19.16
N SER A 58 -10.72 9.04 19.40
CA SER A 58 -10.46 10.43 19.81
C SER A 58 -10.50 11.43 18.66
N GLY A 59 -10.55 10.94 17.41
CA GLY A 59 -10.45 11.79 16.21
C GLY A 59 -9.02 12.24 15.88
N ALA A 60 -8.00 11.76 16.59
CA ALA A 60 -6.60 12.04 16.26
C ALA A 60 -6.19 11.44 14.90
N ILE A 61 -6.74 10.26 14.58
CA ILE A 61 -6.70 9.68 13.22
C ILE A 61 -8.11 9.73 12.65
N LYS A 62 -8.34 10.58 11.66
CA LYS A 62 -9.64 10.69 10.99
C LYS A 62 -9.85 9.62 9.92
N ARG A 63 -8.78 9.22 9.23
CA ARG A 63 -8.87 8.29 8.10
C ARG A 63 -7.55 7.62 7.80
N PHE A 64 -7.63 6.35 7.41
CA PHE A 64 -6.54 5.63 6.77
C PHE A 64 -6.68 5.71 5.25
N VAL A 65 -5.56 5.84 4.55
CA VAL A 65 -5.53 5.78 3.09
C VAL A 65 -4.59 4.65 2.68
N VAL A 66 -5.15 3.60 2.09
CA VAL A 66 -4.40 2.46 1.56
C VAL A 66 -3.80 2.88 0.21
N MET A 67 -2.50 3.18 0.21
CA MET A 67 -1.73 3.55 -0.98
C MET A 67 -0.76 2.43 -1.41
N ALA A 68 -1.14 1.19 -1.17
CA ALA A 68 -0.35 0.01 -1.49
C ALA A 68 -0.23 -0.26 -3.01
N GLY A 69 0.58 -1.25 -3.36
CA GLY A 69 0.67 -1.82 -4.70
C GLY A 69 2.04 -1.65 -5.35
N CYS A 70 2.06 -1.31 -6.64
CA CYS A 70 3.26 -1.32 -7.47
C CYS A 70 3.57 0.04 -8.10
N ASP A 71 4.82 0.47 -8.00
CA ASP A 71 5.34 1.65 -8.69
C ASP A 71 5.73 1.35 -10.16
N GLY A 72 5.95 2.41 -10.94
CA GLY A 72 6.34 2.34 -12.34
C GLY A 72 6.93 3.67 -12.83
N ARG A 73 7.19 3.75 -14.14
CA ARG A 73 8.01 4.82 -14.73
C ARG A 73 7.24 6.09 -15.14
N GLN A 74 5.93 5.97 -15.38
CA GLN A 74 5.13 7.07 -15.93
C GLN A 74 5.11 8.28 -14.97
N LYS A 75 5.33 9.50 -15.51
CA LYS A 75 5.30 10.76 -14.74
C LYS A 75 3.97 10.98 -14.01
N ALA A 76 2.86 10.47 -14.55
CA ALA A 76 1.54 10.54 -13.91
C ALA A 76 1.52 9.97 -12.46
N ARG A 77 2.50 9.13 -12.09
CA ARG A 77 2.63 8.59 -10.73
C ARG A 77 3.11 9.60 -9.69
N THR A 78 3.56 10.79 -10.10
CA THR A 78 3.79 11.91 -9.17
C THR A 78 2.52 12.23 -8.38
N TYR A 79 1.33 11.94 -8.94
CA TYR A 79 0.05 11.94 -8.23
C TYR A 79 0.15 11.29 -6.83
N PHE A 80 0.78 10.11 -6.69
CA PHE A 80 0.83 9.42 -5.39
C PHE A 80 1.79 10.10 -4.39
N THR A 81 2.83 10.80 -4.88
CA THR A 81 3.69 11.63 -4.04
C THR A 81 2.90 12.85 -3.57
N GLU A 82 2.23 13.54 -4.49
CA GLU A 82 1.43 14.73 -4.22
C GLU A 82 0.25 14.43 -3.28
N VAL A 83 -0.43 13.29 -3.43
CA VAL A 83 -1.46 12.83 -2.49
C VAL A 83 -0.88 12.67 -1.09
N ALA A 84 0.25 11.98 -0.95
CA ALA A 84 0.86 11.74 0.37
C ALA A 84 1.29 13.05 1.08
N GLU A 85 1.79 14.02 0.31
CA GLU A 85 2.19 15.34 0.83
C GLU A 85 1.00 16.20 1.26
N ASN A 86 -0.11 16.14 0.50
CA ASN A 86 -1.26 17.02 0.69
C ASN A 86 -2.39 16.41 1.53
N LEU A 87 -2.30 15.11 1.87
CA LEU A 87 -3.24 14.49 2.80
C LEU A 87 -3.24 15.21 4.17
N PRO A 88 -4.41 15.46 4.77
CA PRO A 88 -4.52 16.10 6.08
C PRO A 88 -3.65 15.43 7.14
N ARG A 89 -3.08 16.23 8.07
CA ARG A 89 -2.10 15.75 9.06
C ARG A 89 -2.66 14.71 10.05
N ASP A 90 -3.98 14.59 10.14
CA ASP A 90 -4.72 13.60 10.93
C ASP A 90 -5.08 12.32 10.14
N THR A 91 -4.38 12.06 9.03
CA THR A 91 -4.50 10.83 8.24
C THR A 91 -3.25 9.95 8.34
N VAL A 92 -3.44 8.64 8.15
CA VAL A 92 -2.36 7.66 8.11
C VAL A 92 -2.39 6.88 6.80
N ILE A 93 -1.24 6.79 6.13
CA ILE A 93 -1.05 5.99 4.93
C ILE A 93 -0.72 4.55 5.33
N LEU A 94 -1.49 3.60 4.82
CA LEU A 94 -1.18 2.17 4.91
C LEU A 94 -0.58 1.72 3.57
N THR A 95 0.59 1.09 3.61
CA THR A 95 1.28 0.68 2.37
C THR A 95 1.86 -0.73 2.44
N ALA A 96 1.98 -1.33 1.26
CA ALA A 96 2.62 -2.60 1.00
C ALA A 96 3.04 -2.63 -0.48
N GLY A 97 4.20 -3.22 -0.80
CA GLY A 97 4.73 -3.25 -2.17
C GLY A 97 5.46 -1.97 -2.59
N CYS A 98 6.02 -1.96 -3.80
CA CYS A 98 6.94 -0.91 -4.23
C CYS A 98 6.29 0.46 -4.47
N ALA A 99 4.96 0.57 -4.50
CA ALA A 99 4.27 1.88 -4.51
C ALA A 99 4.75 2.81 -3.39
N LYS A 100 5.18 2.23 -2.25
CA LYS A 100 5.73 2.97 -1.10
C LYS A 100 6.85 3.94 -1.45
N TYR A 101 7.65 3.67 -2.48
CA TYR A 101 8.81 4.51 -2.82
C TYR A 101 8.42 5.90 -3.32
N ARG A 102 7.14 6.14 -3.63
CA ARG A 102 6.61 7.47 -3.94
C ARG A 102 6.53 8.40 -2.73
N TYR A 103 6.53 7.87 -1.51
CA TYR A 103 6.27 8.68 -0.31
C TYR A 103 6.97 8.20 0.98
N ASN A 104 7.62 7.04 1.01
CA ASN A 104 8.23 6.48 2.24
C ASN A 104 9.51 7.20 2.72
N LYS A 105 10.00 8.17 1.94
CA LYS A 105 11.13 9.04 2.28
C LYS A 105 10.71 10.46 2.63
N LEU A 106 9.41 10.75 2.62
CA LEU A 106 8.89 12.08 2.95
C LEU A 106 8.83 12.26 4.48
N PRO A 107 9.09 13.47 4.99
CA PRO A 107 9.02 13.78 6.43
C PRO A 107 7.56 14.01 6.87
N LEU A 108 6.72 12.98 6.78
CA LEU A 108 5.28 13.10 7.07
C LEU A 108 4.96 13.13 8.58
N GLY A 109 5.88 12.70 9.44
CA GLY A 109 5.76 12.70 10.89
C GLY A 109 4.95 11.53 11.46
N ASP A 110 4.46 11.70 12.68
CA ASP A 110 3.64 10.73 13.41
C ASP A 110 2.44 11.39 14.09
N ILE A 111 1.46 10.58 14.49
CA ILE A 111 0.28 10.98 15.27
C ILE A 111 0.34 10.23 16.60
N GLY A 112 0.70 10.92 17.68
CA GLY A 112 0.80 10.31 19.02
C GLY A 112 1.77 9.13 19.08
N GLY A 113 2.87 9.18 18.32
CA GLY A 113 3.85 8.11 18.19
C GLY A 113 3.46 6.98 17.23
N ILE A 114 2.42 7.16 16.41
CA ILE A 114 2.09 6.25 15.29
C ILE A 114 2.58 6.92 13.99
N PRO A 115 3.58 6.37 13.28
CA PRO A 115 4.05 6.97 12.03
C PRO A 115 2.91 7.16 11.02
N ARG A 116 2.90 8.30 10.31
CA ARG A 116 1.88 8.57 9.28
C ARG A 116 2.03 7.71 8.02
N VAL A 117 3.11 6.93 7.90
CA VAL A 117 3.26 5.88 6.89
C VAL A 117 3.54 4.57 7.61
N LEU A 118 2.60 3.63 7.51
CA LEU A 118 2.72 2.29 8.06
C LEU A 118 2.99 1.30 6.93
N ASP A 119 4.26 0.90 6.80
CA ASP A 119 4.71 -0.05 5.80
C ASP A 119 4.62 -1.49 6.32
N ALA A 120 3.67 -2.25 5.76
CA ALA A 120 3.43 -3.65 6.08
C ALA A 120 4.40 -4.62 5.38
N GLY A 121 5.10 -4.20 4.32
CA GLY A 121 6.09 -5.03 3.63
C GLY A 121 5.95 -5.07 2.11
N GLN A 122 6.12 -6.24 1.52
CA GLN A 122 6.05 -6.51 0.09
C GLN A 122 4.60 -6.44 -0.43
N CYS A 123 4.40 -6.57 -1.74
CA CYS A 123 3.05 -6.52 -2.33
C CYS A 123 2.12 -7.62 -1.78
N ASN A 124 2.64 -8.79 -1.45
CA ASN A 124 1.92 -9.88 -0.77
C ASN A 124 1.49 -9.50 0.66
N ASP A 125 2.19 -8.58 1.33
CA ASP A 125 1.81 -8.10 2.66
C ASP A 125 0.61 -7.16 2.63
N SER A 126 0.02 -6.89 1.45
CA SER A 126 -1.35 -6.38 1.33
C SER A 126 -2.36 -7.27 2.08
N TYR A 127 -2.04 -8.56 2.26
CA TYR A 127 -2.77 -9.44 3.17
C TYR A 127 -2.85 -8.88 4.59
N SER A 128 -1.76 -8.34 5.12
CA SER A 128 -1.76 -7.71 6.44
C SER A 128 -2.73 -6.54 6.50
N LEU A 129 -2.81 -5.72 5.45
CA LEU A 129 -3.72 -4.58 5.39
C LEU A 129 -5.19 -5.02 5.41
N ALA A 130 -5.53 -6.09 4.70
CA ALA A 130 -6.85 -6.70 4.75
C ALA A 130 -7.20 -7.23 6.15
N VAL A 131 -6.26 -7.92 6.80
CA VAL A 131 -6.43 -8.42 8.19
C VAL A 131 -6.63 -7.26 9.18
N ILE A 132 -5.88 -6.17 9.02
CA ILE A 132 -6.04 -4.96 9.84
C ILE A 132 -7.43 -4.36 9.64
N ALA A 133 -7.90 -4.20 8.39
CA ALA A 133 -9.24 -3.70 8.11
C ALA A 133 -10.33 -4.58 8.72
N LEU A 134 -10.24 -5.91 8.57
CA LEU A 134 -11.19 -6.85 9.17
C LEU A 134 -11.21 -6.75 10.70
N LYS A 135 -10.05 -6.56 11.35
CA LYS A 135 -10.01 -6.39 12.81
C LYS A 135 -10.60 -5.06 13.25
N LEU A 136 -10.35 -3.98 12.52
CA LEU A 136 -10.97 -2.68 12.81
C LEU A 136 -12.49 -2.77 12.65
N LYS A 137 -12.98 -3.45 11.60
CA LYS A 137 -14.41 -3.69 11.39
C LYS A 137 -15.04 -4.37 12.61
N GLU A 138 -14.41 -5.44 13.09
CA GLU A 138 -14.83 -6.17 14.30
C GLU A 138 -14.81 -5.28 15.55
N ALA A 139 -13.71 -4.55 15.77
CA ALA A 139 -13.53 -3.69 16.95
C ALA A 139 -14.52 -2.51 17.01
N PHE A 140 -14.99 -2.04 15.85
CA PHE A 140 -16.02 -1.00 15.74
C PHE A 140 -17.44 -1.56 15.62
N GLY A 141 -17.63 -2.88 15.55
CA GLY A 141 -18.94 -3.51 15.43
C GLY A 141 -19.67 -3.16 14.12
N LEU A 142 -18.92 -2.92 13.03
CA LEU A 142 -19.49 -2.53 11.74
C LEU A 142 -19.98 -3.75 10.96
N ASN A 143 -21.06 -3.59 10.20
CA ASN A 143 -21.64 -4.68 9.40
C ASN A 143 -20.91 -4.84 8.06
N ASP A 144 -20.49 -3.72 7.45
CA ASP A 144 -19.73 -3.68 6.20
C ASP A 144 -18.29 -3.18 6.42
N ILE A 145 -17.32 -3.77 5.71
CA ILE A 145 -15.92 -3.32 5.73
C ILE A 145 -15.76 -1.91 5.16
N ASN A 146 -16.65 -1.51 4.26
CA ASN A 146 -16.64 -0.21 3.59
C ASN A 146 -17.15 0.93 4.49
N GLU A 147 -17.71 0.62 5.67
CA GLU A 147 -18.08 1.63 6.70
C GLU A 147 -16.88 2.13 7.50
N LEU A 148 -15.71 1.48 7.37
CA LEU A 148 -14.50 1.92 8.05
C LEU A 148 -14.04 3.30 7.55
N PRO A 149 -13.34 4.08 8.40
CA PRO A 149 -12.64 5.28 7.96
C PRO A 149 -11.36 4.91 7.18
N VAL A 150 -11.50 4.14 6.10
CA VAL A 150 -10.44 3.66 5.22
C VAL A 150 -10.82 3.99 3.77
N SER A 151 -9.89 4.58 3.02
CA SER A 151 -10.02 4.79 1.58
C SER A 151 -8.92 4.01 0.85
N TYR A 152 -9.19 3.56 -0.38
CA TYR A 152 -8.27 2.77 -1.18
C TYR A 152 -7.88 3.53 -2.45
N ASP A 153 -6.60 3.86 -2.57
CA ASP A 153 -5.99 4.56 -3.71
C ASP A 153 -4.73 3.80 -4.16
N ILE A 154 -4.96 2.76 -4.94
CA ILE A 154 -3.98 1.70 -5.20
C ILE A 154 -3.26 1.95 -6.54
N ALA A 155 -1.93 1.95 -6.47
CA ALA A 155 -1.09 1.96 -7.65
C ALA A 155 -0.85 0.52 -8.15
N TRP A 156 -0.98 0.26 -9.45
CA TRP A 156 -0.66 -1.06 -10.02
C TRP A 156 0.33 -0.98 -11.18
N TYR A 157 0.97 -2.10 -11.52
CA TYR A 157 1.90 -2.19 -12.65
C TYR A 157 1.92 -3.59 -13.27
N GLU A 158 2.13 -4.63 -12.45
CA GLU A 158 2.23 -6.02 -12.90
C GLU A 158 1.15 -6.91 -12.28
N GLN A 159 1.22 -8.22 -12.55
CA GLN A 159 0.11 -9.14 -12.35
C GLN A 159 -0.13 -9.52 -10.88
N LYS A 160 0.87 -9.41 -9.98
CA LYS A 160 0.60 -9.60 -8.55
C LYS A 160 -0.30 -8.49 -8.00
N ALA A 161 -0.17 -7.25 -8.48
CA ALA A 161 -1.12 -6.19 -8.12
C ALA A 161 -2.55 -6.51 -8.57
N VAL A 162 -2.73 -7.18 -9.71
CA VAL A 162 -4.05 -7.66 -10.16
C VAL A 162 -4.59 -8.75 -9.22
N ALA A 163 -3.75 -9.69 -8.78
CA ALA A 163 -4.15 -10.69 -7.80
C ALA A 163 -4.58 -10.06 -6.46
N VAL A 164 -3.85 -9.05 -5.98
CA VAL A 164 -4.22 -8.27 -4.78
C VAL A 164 -5.55 -7.54 -4.98
N LEU A 165 -5.77 -6.90 -6.13
CA LEU A 165 -7.04 -6.25 -6.46
C LEU A 165 -8.19 -7.26 -6.38
N LEU A 166 -8.07 -8.41 -7.07
CA LEU A 166 -9.12 -9.45 -7.06
C LEU A 166 -9.40 -9.97 -5.65
N ALA A 167 -8.38 -10.11 -4.80
CA ALA A 167 -8.57 -10.48 -3.39
C ALA A 167 -9.37 -9.43 -2.61
N LEU A 168 -9.10 -8.13 -2.80
CA LEU A 168 -9.87 -7.05 -2.16
C LEU A 168 -11.32 -7.02 -2.65
N LEU A 169 -11.55 -7.22 -3.95
CA LEU A 169 -12.91 -7.34 -4.51
C LEU A 169 -13.66 -8.53 -3.93
N PHE A 170 -12.98 -9.68 -3.78
CA PHE A 170 -13.55 -10.87 -3.14
C PHE A 170 -13.92 -10.62 -1.67
N LEU A 171 -13.10 -9.86 -0.94
CA LEU A 171 -13.39 -9.45 0.44
C LEU A 171 -14.49 -8.38 0.55
N GLY A 172 -15.07 -7.95 -0.58
CA GLY A 172 -16.18 -7.00 -0.62
C GLY A 172 -15.76 -5.54 -0.52
N VAL A 173 -14.48 -5.21 -0.68
CA VAL A 173 -14.01 -3.82 -0.74
C VAL A 173 -14.55 -3.15 -2.01
N LYS A 174 -15.13 -1.97 -1.85
CA LYS A 174 -15.71 -1.15 -2.92
C LYS A 174 -15.06 0.24 -2.94
N GLY A 175 -15.24 0.97 -4.04
CA GLY A 175 -14.76 2.36 -4.14
C GLY A 175 -13.27 2.50 -4.37
N ILE A 176 -12.57 1.44 -4.79
CA ILE A 176 -11.12 1.44 -5.00
C ILE A 176 -10.78 2.38 -6.16
N ARG A 177 -9.94 3.38 -5.90
CA ARG A 177 -9.22 4.12 -6.95
C ARG A 177 -8.04 3.28 -7.41
N LEU A 178 -7.94 3.05 -8.73
CA LEU A 178 -6.90 2.23 -9.34
C LEU A 178 -6.16 3.06 -10.40
N GLY A 179 -4.85 3.24 -10.21
CA GLY A 179 -4.04 4.15 -11.02
C GLY A 179 -2.61 3.69 -11.31
N PRO A 180 -1.87 4.44 -12.16
CA PRO A 180 -2.25 5.74 -12.71
C PRO A 180 -3.22 5.66 -13.92
N THR A 181 -3.43 4.47 -14.48
CA THR A 181 -4.41 4.21 -15.53
C THR A 181 -5.14 2.90 -15.23
N LEU A 182 -6.35 2.72 -15.77
CA LEU A 182 -7.00 1.42 -15.70
C LEU A 182 -6.32 0.38 -16.62
N PRO A 183 -6.41 -0.92 -16.32
CA PRO A 183 -5.82 -1.97 -17.16
C PRO A 183 -6.41 -2.06 -18.56
N ALA A 184 -5.55 -2.10 -19.57
CA ALA A 184 -5.95 -2.21 -20.97
C ALA A 184 -6.63 -3.54 -21.33
N PHE A 185 -6.49 -4.58 -20.49
CA PHE A 185 -7.16 -5.87 -20.68
C PHE A 185 -8.63 -5.86 -20.27
N LEU A 186 -9.13 -4.76 -19.70
CA LEU A 186 -10.55 -4.59 -19.41
C LEU A 186 -11.27 -4.09 -20.66
N SER A 187 -12.07 -4.94 -21.28
CA SER A 187 -13.00 -4.49 -22.32
C SER A 187 -14.06 -3.55 -21.72
N PRO A 188 -14.71 -2.68 -22.52
CA PRO A 188 -15.73 -1.76 -22.01
C PRO A 188 -16.83 -2.45 -21.19
N ASN A 189 -17.30 -3.63 -21.63
CA ASN A 189 -18.32 -4.40 -20.92
C ASN A 189 -17.80 -4.94 -19.58
N VAL A 190 -16.56 -5.45 -19.54
CA VAL A 190 -15.96 -5.95 -18.29
C VAL A 190 -15.70 -4.80 -17.33
N ALA A 191 -15.23 -3.64 -17.82
CA ALA A 191 -15.06 -2.44 -17.02
C ALA A 191 -16.39 -1.98 -16.41
N SER A 192 -17.49 -1.97 -17.18
CA SER A 192 -18.84 -1.64 -16.68
C SER A 192 -19.23 -2.55 -15.53
N VAL A 193 -19.05 -3.86 -15.65
CA VAL A 193 -19.38 -4.81 -14.58
C VAL A 193 -18.58 -4.53 -13.30
N LEU A 194 -17.30 -4.19 -13.43
CA LEU A 194 -16.46 -3.85 -12.28
C LEU A 194 -16.89 -2.53 -11.61
N VAL A 195 -17.29 -1.54 -12.39
CA VAL A 195 -17.86 -0.27 -11.89
C VAL A 195 -19.19 -0.53 -11.19
N ASP A 196 -20.11 -1.25 -11.82
CA ASP A 196 -21.46 -1.49 -11.30
C ASP A 196 -21.47 -2.33 -10.01
N ARG A 197 -20.55 -3.31 -9.90
CA ARG A 197 -20.50 -4.23 -8.76
C ARG A 197 -19.60 -3.74 -7.62
N PHE A 198 -18.48 -3.11 -7.96
CA PHE A 198 -17.42 -2.79 -7.00
C PHE A 198 -17.09 -1.31 -6.90
N ASN A 199 -17.68 -0.46 -7.75
CA ASN A 199 -17.42 0.98 -7.78
C ASN A 199 -15.93 1.28 -7.93
N ILE A 200 -15.22 0.55 -8.83
CA ILE A 200 -13.82 0.86 -9.16
C ILE A 200 -13.77 2.21 -9.87
N LYS A 201 -12.79 3.03 -9.51
CA LYS A 201 -12.62 4.39 -10.02
C LYS A 201 -11.23 4.54 -10.66
N PRO A 202 -11.09 5.27 -11.77
CA PRO A 202 -9.80 5.84 -12.13
C PRO A 202 -9.39 6.91 -11.10
N ILE A 203 -8.11 7.27 -11.07
CA ILE A 203 -7.65 8.47 -10.37
C ILE A 203 -8.13 9.73 -11.12
N GLY A 204 -8.37 10.81 -10.38
CA GLY A 204 -8.69 12.15 -10.85
C GLY A 204 -7.55 13.13 -10.55
N THR A 205 -7.89 14.33 -10.06
CA THR A 205 -6.91 15.30 -9.56
C THR A 205 -6.58 15.02 -8.09
N VAL A 206 -5.39 15.41 -7.65
CA VAL A 206 -4.94 15.22 -6.26
C VAL A 206 -5.92 15.84 -5.27
N GLU A 207 -6.34 17.09 -5.52
CA GLU A 207 -7.26 17.82 -4.65
C GLU A 207 -8.65 17.18 -4.62
N GLY A 208 -9.16 16.78 -5.79
CA GLY A 208 -10.47 16.17 -5.93
C GLY A 208 -10.55 14.82 -5.25
N ASP A 209 -9.51 14.00 -5.40
CA ASP A 209 -9.46 12.67 -4.79
C ASP A 209 -9.19 12.72 -3.30
N ILE A 210 -8.34 13.62 -2.80
CA ILE A 210 -8.19 13.84 -1.36
C ILE A 210 -9.54 14.25 -0.76
N ALA A 211 -10.24 15.24 -1.35
CA ALA A 211 -11.52 15.69 -0.84
C ALA A 211 -12.56 14.55 -0.81
N ALA A 212 -12.65 13.77 -1.89
CA ALA A 212 -13.57 12.65 -1.97
C ALA A 212 -13.22 11.52 -0.99
N MET A 213 -11.94 11.14 -0.88
CA MET A 213 -11.48 10.14 0.08
C MET A 213 -11.77 10.55 1.51
N MET A 214 -11.55 11.82 1.87
CA MET A 214 -11.85 12.34 3.21
C MET A 214 -13.34 12.35 3.53
N ALA A 215 -14.20 12.50 2.52
CA ALA A 215 -15.65 12.37 2.63
C ALA A 215 -16.14 10.91 2.66
N GLY A 216 -15.26 9.91 2.49
CA GLY A 216 -15.62 8.49 2.42
C GLY A 216 -16.20 8.05 1.08
N ASN A 217 -15.88 8.77 -0.01
CA ASN A 217 -16.39 8.55 -1.36
C ASN A 217 -15.34 7.99 -2.33
#